data_AF-A0A8H8CHS7-F1
#
_entry.id   AF-A0A8H8CHS7-F1
#
_cell.length_a   1.000
_cell.length_b   1.000
_cell.length_c   1.000
_cell.angle_alpha   90.00
_cell.angle_beta   90.00
_cell.angle_gamma   90.00
#
_symmetry.space_group_name_H-M   'P 1'
#
loop_
_entity.id
_entity.type
_entity.pdbx_description
1 polymer ?
#
loop_
_entity_poly.entity_id
_entity_poly.type
_entity_poly.pdbx_seq_one_letter_code
_entity_poly.pdbx_strand_id
1 'polypeptide(L)'
;MRSKVLFGVILSISVAFCLCPLPTEFQIYAKKLYEDHLNEYKDQAVALWIGILRTLNNFPEVKMRTAILTAFAFCATVFAQSNVESYIAKEKPIAKAGILANIGPSGSRAAGASPGVIIASPSKQNPPYFFTWTRDASLVIKGLIDEFTRGDDSSLRTTIDNYISSQIIQQKVSNPSGSITTGGLGEPKFNVDLTAYTGEWGRPQRDGPALRATAIITYANWLLSQSNNTFVTNTLWPIIKTDLDYTAATWNLTGFDLWEEVSSSSYFTSASQHRALREGAALAARIGQTSVVSAYTKEADNVLCFLQSYWNPSQGFMTSNTGGGRSGKDANTALASVHNFDPEAGCDSVTFQPCSDKALSSLKVYVDAFRSGIYPINNGIASNAAVATGRYTEDVYYNGNPWYLTTTVVAEQLYDALIVWNKQGSLEVTPISLPFFRQFSPSVAVGTYSKSSSTFSTLITAVKDFADGFIDVVAKYTPADGSLAEQFIRNTGAPTSATHLTWSYSAILAAFHARDGITPASWGAKGLSPTASCGSGGAGSVQVTFNVRATTFYGENIYITGSVDALKNWNPDHAVLLSAANYPTWSVTLPIPANTAIQFKFIRKANGQVTWQSDPNNAYTIPASGTYVINENWR
;
A
#
# COMPACT_ATOMS: atom_id res chain seq x y z
N MET A 1 -11.87 58.07 -1.84
CA MET A 1 -12.42 58.01 -3.20
C MET A 1 -11.68 57.03 -4.12
N ARG A 2 -10.34 56.92 -4.07
CA ARG A 2 -9.57 55.96 -4.88
C ARG A 2 -9.88 54.46 -4.63
N SER A 3 -10.21 54.03 -3.41
CA SER A 3 -10.53 52.61 -3.13
C SER A 3 -11.92 52.17 -3.62
N LYS A 4 -12.89 53.10 -3.75
CA LYS A 4 -14.22 52.80 -4.29
C LYS A 4 -14.21 52.67 -5.82
N VAL A 5 -13.34 53.43 -6.49
CA VAL A 5 -13.10 53.31 -7.93
C VAL A 5 -12.38 52.00 -8.26
N LEU A 6 -11.40 51.61 -7.43
CA LEU A 6 -10.71 50.33 -7.57
C LEU A 6 -11.63 49.12 -7.29
N PHE A 7 -12.54 49.24 -6.31
CA PHE A 7 -13.59 48.26 -6.03
C PHE A 7 -14.56 48.10 -7.22
N GLY A 8 -14.94 49.21 -7.88
CA GLY A 8 -15.74 49.17 -9.11
C GLY A 8 -15.01 48.47 -10.26
N VAL A 9 -13.70 48.68 -10.39
CA VAL A 9 -12.87 48.05 -11.44
C VAL A 9 -12.69 46.55 -11.19
N ILE A 10 -12.39 46.12 -9.96
CA ILE A 10 -12.21 44.70 -9.62
C ILE A 10 -13.53 43.94 -9.73
N LEU A 11 -14.64 44.50 -9.23
CA LEU A 11 -15.96 43.88 -9.34
C LEU A 11 -16.43 43.81 -10.80
N SER A 12 -16.14 44.83 -11.61
CA SER A 12 -16.45 44.82 -13.05
C SER A 12 -15.59 43.82 -13.81
N ILE A 13 -14.32 43.62 -13.42
CA ILE A 13 -13.44 42.61 -14.02
C ILE A 13 -13.93 41.20 -13.64
N SER A 14 -14.27 40.94 -12.38
CA SER A 14 -14.80 39.64 -11.93
C SER A 14 -16.16 39.30 -12.54
N VAL A 15 -17.03 40.30 -12.74
CA VAL A 15 -18.32 40.12 -13.44
C VAL A 15 -18.14 39.99 -14.95
N ALA A 16 -17.17 40.69 -15.55
CA ALA A 16 -16.86 40.58 -16.98
C ALA A 16 -16.26 39.21 -17.33
N PHE A 17 -15.41 38.62 -16.47
CA PHE A 17 -14.90 37.24 -16.62
C PHE A 17 -16.02 36.18 -16.65
N CYS A 18 -17.15 36.44 -15.97
CA CYS A 18 -18.29 35.53 -15.96
C CYS A 18 -19.27 35.72 -17.14
N LEU A 19 -19.18 36.81 -17.91
CA LEU A 19 -20.24 37.18 -18.86
C LEU A 19 -19.79 37.43 -20.31
N CYS A 20 -18.50 37.58 -20.63
CA CYS A 20 -18.03 37.66 -22.03
C CYS A 20 -16.54 37.29 -22.19
N PRO A 21 -16.13 36.70 -23.34
CA PRO A 21 -14.72 36.50 -23.66
C PRO A 21 -14.05 37.85 -23.96
N LEU A 22 -13.03 38.23 -23.18
CA LEU A 22 -12.24 39.45 -23.39
C LEU A 22 -11.03 39.21 -24.31
N PRO A 23 -10.55 40.24 -25.04
CA PRO A 23 -9.36 40.15 -25.89
C PRO A 23 -8.07 39.82 -25.11
N THR A 24 -7.17 39.06 -25.75
CA THR A 24 -5.97 38.45 -25.17
C THR A 24 -5.01 39.45 -24.52
N GLU A 25 -4.91 40.67 -25.03
CA GLU A 25 -4.03 41.71 -24.50
C GLU A 25 -4.46 42.22 -23.11
N PHE A 26 -5.78 42.21 -22.82
CA PHE A 26 -6.32 42.66 -21.54
C PHE A 26 -6.11 41.63 -20.42
N GLN A 27 -6.11 40.33 -20.79
CA GLN A 27 -5.81 39.23 -19.86
C GLN A 27 -4.35 39.26 -19.39
N ILE A 28 -3.43 39.62 -20.29
CA ILE A 28 -2.00 39.75 -19.98
C ILE A 28 -1.75 40.90 -19.00
N TYR A 29 -2.43 42.05 -19.19
CA TYR A 29 -2.31 43.20 -18.30
C TYR A 29 -2.88 42.92 -16.89
N ALA A 30 -4.03 42.26 -16.80
CA ALA A 30 -4.65 41.89 -15.53
C ALA A 30 -3.83 40.85 -14.74
N LYS A 31 -3.23 39.87 -15.43
CA LYS A 31 -2.35 38.88 -14.82
C LYS A 31 -1.10 39.52 -14.23
N LYS A 32 -0.48 40.46 -14.96
CA LYS A 32 0.70 41.20 -14.50
C LYS A 32 0.41 42.07 -13.27
N LEU A 33 -0.74 42.76 -13.25
CA LEU A 33 -1.16 43.57 -12.11
C LEU A 33 -1.42 42.73 -10.85
N TYR A 34 -1.84 41.48 -11.01
CA TYR A 34 -2.09 40.54 -9.91
C TYR A 34 -0.80 39.92 -9.37
N GLU A 35 0.13 39.54 -10.26
CA GLU A 35 1.45 39.00 -9.91
C GLU A 35 2.32 40.05 -9.17
N ASP A 36 2.27 41.32 -9.59
CA ASP A 36 3.08 42.41 -9.01
C ASP A 36 2.69 42.78 -7.56
N HIS A 37 1.47 42.43 -7.10
CA HIS A 37 0.96 42.82 -5.78
C HIS A 37 0.67 41.64 -4.83
N LEU A 38 0.97 40.39 -5.25
CA LEU A 38 0.60 39.19 -4.50
C LEU A 38 1.34 39.03 -3.15
N ASN A 39 2.55 39.58 -3.04
CA ASN A 39 3.37 39.47 -1.83
C ASN A 39 3.07 40.55 -0.77
N GLU A 40 2.37 41.63 -1.13
CA GLU A 40 2.18 42.79 -0.27
C GLU A 40 0.93 42.70 0.64
N TYR A 41 0.03 41.73 0.40
CA TYR A 41 -1.31 41.72 0.99
C TYR A 41 -1.74 40.44 1.73
N LYS A 42 -0.83 39.52 2.05
CA LYS A 42 -1.15 38.28 2.79
C LYS A 42 -1.90 38.54 4.11
N ASP A 43 -1.53 39.58 4.85
CA ASP A 43 -2.19 39.94 6.12
C ASP A 43 -3.49 40.75 5.91
N GLN A 44 -3.68 41.38 4.74
CA GLN A 44 -4.91 42.11 4.42
C GLN A 44 -6.02 41.19 3.87
N ALA A 45 -5.69 40.00 3.37
CA ALA A 45 -6.67 39.03 2.88
C ALA A 45 -7.64 38.58 3.99
N VAL A 46 -7.18 38.44 5.24
CA VAL A 46 -8.03 38.08 6.39
C VAL A 46 -8.96 39.23 6.78
N ALA A 47 -8.47 40.48 6.77
CA ALA A 47 -9.28 41.67 7.00
C ALA A 47 -10.31 41.89 5.88
N LEU A 48 -9.95 41.58 4.64
CA LEU A 48 -10.82 41.59 3.47
C LEU A 48 -11.94 40.53 3.62
N TRP A 49 -11.60 39.31 4.05
CA TRP A 49 -12.56 38.24 4.34
C TRP A 49 -13.56 38.60 5.44
N ILE A 50 -13.08 39.19 6.54
CA ILE A 50 -13.95 39.69 7.62
C ILE A 50 -14.86 40.83 7.09
N GLY A 51 -14.35 41.69 6.21
CA GLY A 51 -15.12 42.75 5.54
C GLY A 51 -16.21 42.20 4.61
N ILE A 52 -15.90 41.16 3.83
CA ILE A 52 -16.83 40.49 2.92
C ILE A 52 -17.96 39.83 3.72
N LEU A 53 -17.64 39.10 4.79
CA LEU A 53 -18.62 38.46 5.67
C LEU A 53 -19.54 39.47 6.36
N ARG A 54 -19.01 40.62 6.81
CA ARG A 54 -19.81 41.72 7.37
C ARG A 54 -20.74 42.35 6.34
N THR A 55 -20.31 42.46 5.08
CA THR A 55 -21.12 43.06 4.01
C THR A 55 -22.22 42.12 3.54
N LEU A 56 -21.94 40.81 3.45
CA LEU A 56 -22.93 39.76 3.17
C LEU A 56 -24.05 39.71 4.23
N ASN A 57 -23.72 40.02 5.49
CA ASN A 57 -24.68 40.02 6.59
C ASN A 57 -25.67 41.20 6.57
N ASN A 58 -25.48 42.18 5.69
CA ASN A 58 -26.34 43.36 5.53
C ASN A 58 -27.27 43.30 4.31
N PHE A 59 -27.23 42.23 3.50
CA PHE A 59 -28.14 42.09 2.35
C PHE A 59 -29.54 41.64 2.79
N PRO A 60 -30.62 42.37 2.50
CA PRO A 60 -31.94 42.06 3.06
C PRO A 60 -32.59 40.78 2.48
N GLU A 61 -32.21 40.34 1.27
CA GLU A 61 -32.80 39.16 0.64
C GLU A 61 -31.95 37.88 0.79
N VAL A 62 -32.54 36.85 1.38
CA VAL A 62 -31.92 35.52 1.60
C VAL A 62 -31.45 34.89 0.29
N LYS A 63 -32.24 35.00 -0.79
CA LYS A 63 -31.90 34.43 -2.10
C LYS A 63 -30.61 35.00 -2.70
N MET A 64 -30.36 36.29 -2.51
CA MET A 64 -29.16 36.96 -3.02
C MET A 64 -27.91 36.57 -2.22
N ARG A 65 -28.04 36.40 -0.90
CA ARG A 65 -26.97 35.86 -0.05
C ARG A 65 -26.60 34.43 -0.44
N THR A 66 -27.61 33.58 -0.67
CA THR A 66 -27.39 32.21 -1.13
C THR A 66 -26.71 32.18 -2.49
N ALA A 67 -27.18 32.97 -3.47
CA ALA A 67 -26.57 33.02 -4.80
C ALA A 67 -25.10 33.48 -4.77
N ILE A 68 -24.77 34.48 -3.94
CA ILE A 68 -23.39 34.97 -3.82
C ILE A 68 -22.50 33.94 -3.10
N LEU A 69 -22.99 33.29 -2.04
CA LEU A 69 -22.26 32.22 -1.36
C LEU A 69 -22.04 31.00 -2.27
N THR A 70 -23.04 30.65 -3.09
CA THR A 70 -22.92 29.60 -4.10
C THR A 70 -21.90 29.98 -5.18
N ALA A 71 -21.90 31.24 -5.63
CA ALA A 71 -20.90 31.72 -6.60
C ALA A 71 -19.47 31.72 -6.02
N PHE A 72 -19.29 32.10 -4.75
CA PHE A 72 -17.97 32.02 -4.11
C PHE A 72 -17.52 30.58 -3.88
N ALA A 73 -18.42 29.69 -3.47
CA ALA A 73 -18.13 28.26 -3.36
C ALA A 73 -17.74 27.69 -4.73
N PHE A 74 -18.45 28.06 -5.80
CA PHE A 74 -18.15 27.66 -7.16
C PHE A 74 -16.81 28.21 -7.67
N CYS A 75 -16.48 29.47 -7.38
CA CYS A 75 -15.16 30.01 -7.71
C CYS A 75 -14.05 29.28 -6.95
N ALA A 76 -14.23 29.01 -5.64
CA ALA A 76 -13.23 28.29 -4.84
C ALA A 76 -13.00 26.86 -5.35
N THR A 77 -14.06 26.15 -5.76
CA THR A 77 -13.93 24.81 -6.37
C THR A 77 -13.24 24.86 -7.73
N VAL A 78 -13.58 25.84 -8.59
CA VAL A 78 -12.91 26.03 -9.89
C VAL A 78 -11.42 26.36 -9.71
N PHE A 79 -11.07 27.21 -8.74
CA PHE A 79 -9.67 27.51 -8.44
C PHE A 79 -8.91 26.30 -7.87
N ALA A 80 -9.51 25.52 -6.96
CA ALA A 80 -8.89 24.30 -6.45
C ALA A 80 -8.67 23.25 -7.57
N GLN A 81 -9.69 23.03 -8.42
CA GLN A 81 -9.58 22.13 -9.56
C GLN A 81 -8.48 22.58 -10.55
N SER A 82 -8.32 23.90 -10.77
CA SER A 82 -7.25 24.44 -11.60
C SER A 82 -5.85 24.19 -11.04
N ASN A 83 -5.70 24.08 -9.71
CA ASN A 83 -4.43 23.78 -9.06
C ASN A 83 -4.05 22.30 -9.19
N VAL A 84 -4.99 21.37 -8.96
CA VAL A 84 -4.77 19.92 -9.11
C VAL A 84 -4.36 19.57 -10.53
N GLU A 85 -5.07 20.09 -11.54
CA GLU A 85 -4.75 19.83 -12.94
C GLU A 85 -3.36 20.37 -13.31
N SER A 86 -2.99 21.56 -12.81
CA SER A 86 -1.66 22.13 -13.03
C SER A 86 -0.55 21.29 -12.39
N TYR A 87 -0.78 20.76 -11.19
CA TYR A 87 0.16 19.88 -10.51
C TYR A 87 0.32 18.55 -11.24
N ILE A 88 -0.78 17.91 -11.66
CA ILE A 88 -0.74 16.66 -12.43
C ILE A 88 0.05 16.85 -13.73
N ALA A 89 -0.24 17.93 -14.49
CA ALA A 89 0.44 18.20 -15.74
C ALA A 89 1.96 18.39 -15.57
N LYS A 90 2.38 18.99 -14.45
CA LYS A 90 3.79 19.15 -14.09
C LYS A 90 4.42 17.86 -13.58
N GLU A 91 3.77 17.18 -12.65
CA GLU A 91 4.34 16.08 -11.86
C GLU A 91 4.34 14.75 -12.62
N LYS A 92 3.32 14.47 -13.45
CA LYS A 92 3.21 13.22 -14.21
C LYS A 92 4.49 12.88 -15.02
N PRO A 93 5.06 13.77 -15.85
CA PRO A 93 6.32 13.47 -16.54
C PRO A 93 7.52 13.37 -15.59
N ILE A 94 7.55 14.12 -14.49
CA ILE A 94 8.64 14.08 -13.50
C ILE A 94 8.66 12.74 -12.76
N ALA A 95 7.49 12.28 -12.31
CA ALA A 95 7.35 11.02 -11.61
C ALA A 95 7.73 9.84 -12.50
N LYS A 96 7.30 9.84 -13.77
CA LYS A 96 7.69 8.82 -14.75
C LYS A 96 9.20 8.80 -14.96
N ALA A 97 9.81 9.96 -15.19
CA ALA A 97 11.26 10.08 -15.32
C ALA A 97 11.99 9.65 -14.03
N GLY A 98 11.41 9.93 -12.86
CA GLY A 98 11.91 9.53 -11.55
C GLY A 98 11.96 8.03 -11.37
N ILE A 99 10.92 7.31 -11.81
CA ILE A 99 10.92 5.84 -11.86
C ILE A 99 12.04 5.34 -12.76
N LEU A 100 12.07 5.77 -14.02
CA LEU A 100 13.05 5.27 -15.01
C LEU A 100 14.50 5.59 -14.59
N ALA A 101 14.73 6.72 -13.92
CA ALA A 101 16.04 7.08 -13.36
C ALA A 101 16.52 6.08 -12.29
N ASN A 102 15.61 5.41 -11.59
CA ASN A 102 15.89 4.44 -10.53
C ASN A 102 15.96 2.98 -11.06
N ILE A 103 16.00 2.76 -12.38
CA ILE A 103 16.07 1.40 -12.97
C ILE A 103 17.43 1.17 -13.63
N GLY A 104 18.12 0.09 -13.22
CA GLY A 104 19.36 -0.36 -13.85
C GLY A 104 19.14 -0.93 -15.27
N PRO A 105 20.13 -0.83 -16.16
CA PRO A 105 21.49 -0.35 -15.92
C PRO A 105 21.67 1.14 -16.30
N SER A 106 20.68 1.74 -16.96
CA SER A 106 20.81 3.05 -17.62
C SER A 106 20.14 4.19 -16.86
N GLY A 107 19.41 3.91 -15.78
CA GLY A 107 18.79 4.92 -14.95
C GLY A 107 19.85 5.84 -14.32
N SER A 108 19.66 7.15 -14.45
CA SER A 108 20.61 8.18 -14.01
C SER A 108 20.89 8.19 -12.49
N ARG A 109 20.04 7.52 -11.70
CA ARG A 109 20.14 7.39 -10.24
C ARG A 109 20.46 5.96 -9.79
N ALA A 110 20.54 5.01 -10.72
CA ALA A 110 20.76 3.58 -10.48
C ALA A 110 22.16 3.10 -10.89
N ALA A 111 23.16 3.99 -10.83
CA ALA A 111 24.54 3.66 -11.20
C ALA A 111 25.08 2.47 -10.37
N GLY A 112 25.47 1.40 -11.05
CA GLY A 112 25.93 0.14 -10.44
C GLY A 112 24.85 -0.92 -10.22
N ALA A 113 23.59 -0.62 -10.52
CA ALA A 113 22.52 -1.62 -10.51
C ALA A 113 22.55 -2.49 -11.78
N SER A 114 22.35 -3.79 -11.62
CA SER A 114 22.24 -4.73 -12.74
C SER A 114 21.05 -4.39 -13.66
N PRO A 115 21.06 -4.82 -14.93
CA PRO A 115 19.93 -4.58 -15.83
C PRO A 115 18.61 -5.11 -15.27
N GLY A 116 17.57 -4.28 -15.29
CA GLY A 116 16.24 -4.64 -14.79
C GLY A 116 16.09 -4.64 -13.27
N VAL A 117 17.12 -4.23 -12.53
CA VAL A 117 17.02 -3.99 -11.09
C VAL A 117 16.37 -2.63 -10.86
N ILE A 118 15.34 -2.60 -10.01
CA ILE A 118 14.63 -1.38 -9.63
C ILE A 118 15.05 -1.06 -8.20
N ILE A 119 15.83 0.00 -8.01
CA ILE A 119 16.24 0.40 -6.65
C ILE A 119 15.05 1.07 -5.94
N ALA A 120 14.95 0.91 -4.62
CA ALA A 120 13.94 1.63 -3.84
C ALA A 120 14.20 3.14 -3.84
N SER A 121 15.45 3.55 -3.65
CA SER A 121 15.90 4.95 -3.69
C SER A 121 17.42 5.05 -3.98
N PRO A 122 17.90 6.15 -4.58
CA PRO A 122 19.34 6.44 -4.70
C PRO A 122 20.04 6.69 -3.35
N SER A 123 19.31 6.82 -2.23
CA SER A 123 19.88 7.12 -0.92
C SER A 123 20.77 5.98 -0.41
N LYS A 124 22.02 6.30 -0.03
CA LYS A 124 23.04 5.30 0.38
C LYS A 124 23.39 5.30 1.87
N GLN A 125 22.98 6.30 2.65
CA GLN A 125 23.51 6.49 4.01
C GLN A 125 22.43 6.63 5.09
N ASN A 126 21.53 7.61 4.97
CA ASN A 126 20.54 7.87 6.01
C ASN A 126 19.18 8.27 5.41
N PRO A 127 18.30 7.28 5.11
CA PRO A 127 18.51 5.84 5.28
C PRO A 127 19.22 5.19 4.07
N PRO A 128 19.90 4.03 4.25
CA PRO A 128 20.54 3.31 3.14
C PRO A 128 19.51 2.45 2.38
N TYR A 129 18.99 2.97 1.27
CA TYR A 129 17.92 2.38 0.46
C TYR A 129 18.38 1.97 -0.95
N PHE A 130 19.69 2.02 -1.22
CA PHE A 130 20.28 1.59 -2.48
C PHE A 130 20.35 0.05 -2.56
N PHE A 131 19.16 -0.57 -2.57
CA PHE A 131 18.91 -2.00 -2.71
C PHE A 131 17.66 -2.19 -3.58
N THR A 132 17.42 -3.41 -4.03
CA THR A 132 16.16 -3.79 -4.69
C THR A 132 15.31 -4.59 -3.73
N TRP A 133 14.10 -4.10 -3.45
CA TRP A 133 13.08 -4.84 -2.71
C TRP A 133 12.19 -5.56 -3.71
N THR A 134 11.88 -6.83 -3.43
CA THR A 134 10.99 -7.63 -4.29
C THR A 134 9.61 -6.97 -4.40
N ARG A 135 9.08 -6.43 -3.30
CA ARG A 135 7.80 -5.70 -3.27
C ARG A 135 7.85 -4.44 -4.13
N ASP A 136 8.75 -3.52 -3.85
CA ASP A 136 8.86 -2.23 -4.54
C ASP A 136 9.07 -2.43 -6.05
N ALA A 137 9.99 -3.32 -6.43
CA ALA A 137 10.26 -3.62 -7.83
C ALA A 137 9.01 -4.20 -8.53
N SER A 138 8.25 -5.07 -7.85
CA SER A 138 7.04 -5.68 -8.42
C SER A 138 5.88 -4.70 -8.54
N LEU A 139 5.69 -3.81 -7.56
CA LEU A 139 4.66 -2.76 -7.62
C LEU A 139 4.96 -1.73 -8.70
N VAL A 140 6.22 -1.28 -8.79
CA VAL A 140 6.65 -0.31 -9.80
C VAL A 140 6.55 -0.88 -11.20
N ILE A 141 7.08 -2.08 -11.44
CA ILE A 141 7.03 -2.68 -12.78
C ILE A 141 5.60 -3.01 -13.20
N LYS A 142 4.69 -3.34 -12.26
CA LYS A 142 3.27 -3.54 -12.56
C LYS A 142 2.66 -2.31 -13.22
N GLY A 143 2.92 -1.11 -12.68
CA GLY A 143 2.47 0.14 -13.28
C GLY A 143 3.03 0.38 -14.70
N LEU A 144 4.32 0.09 -14.90
CA LEU A 144 4.96 0.19 -16.22
C LEU A 144 4.43 -0.84 -17.22
N ILE A 145 4.14 -2.06 -16.77
CA ILE A 145 3.50 -3.11 -17.58
C ILE A 145 2.08 -2.68 -17.95
N ASP A 146 1.32 -2.09 -17.04
CA ASP A 146 -0.03 -1.60 -17.35
C ASP A 146 0.00 -0.52 -18.44
N GLU A 147 0.89 0.47 -18.33
CA GLU A 147 1.09 1.48 -19.38
C GLU A 147 1.50 0.86 -20.73
N PHE A 148 2.47 -0.06 -20.72
CA PHE A 148 2.92 -0.73 -21.93
C PHE A 148 1.81 -1.54 -22.60
N THR A 149 1.07 -2.34 -21.81
CA THR A 149 0.05 -3.27 -22.33
C THR A 149 -1.22 -2.56 -22.81
N ARG A 150 -1.52 -1.36 -22.27
CA ARG A 150 -2.55 -0.46 -22.82
C ARG A 150 -2.11 0.25 -24.11
N GLY A 151 -0.81 0.27 -24.41
CA GLY A 151 -0.26 0.97 -25.56
C GLY A 151 0.10 2.44 -25.31
N ASP A 152 0.17 2.86 -24.04
CA ASP A 152 0.48 4.24 -23.65
C ASP A 152 1.95 4.58 -23.95
N ASP A 153 2.86 3.63 -23.73
CA ASP A 153 4.30 3.80 -23.96
C ASP A 153 4.98 2.48 -24.38
N SER A 154 5.19 2.31 -25.68
CA SER A 154 5.87 1.13 -26.23
C SER A 154 7.38 1.08 -25.93
N SER A 155 8.00 2.19 -25.51
CA SER A 155 9.44 2.25 -25.21
C SER A 155 9.82 1.46 -23.95
N LEU A 156 8.83 1.16 -23.10
CA LEU A 156 9.00 0.39 -21.86
C LEU A 156 9.36 -1.08 -22.09
N ARG A 157 9.27 -1.58 -23.33
CA ARG A 157 9.51 -2.99 -23.65
C ARG A 157 10.85 -3.51 -23.12
N THR A 158 11.93 -2.79 -23.39
CA THR A 158 13.28 -3.18 -22.95
C THR A 158 13.40 -3.19 -21.44
N THR A 159 12.77 -2.23 -20.75
CA THR A 159 12.73 -2.16 -19.29
C THR A 159 12.04 -3.39 -18.70
N ILE A 160 10.89 -3.79 -19.28
CA ILE A 160 10.13 -4.97 -18.86
C ILE A 160 10.93 -6.25 -19.09
N ASP A 161 11.51 -6.43 -20.28
CA ASP A 161 12.30 -7.63 -20.61
C ASP A 161 13.56 -7.76 -19.73
N ASN A 162 14.21 -6.64 -19.40
CA ASN A 162 15.33 -6.61 -18.45
C ASN A 162 14.87 -6.97 -17.03
N TYR A 163 13.73 -6.46 -16.56
CA TYR A 163 13.16 -6.86 -15.27
C TYR A 163 12.90 -8.38 -15.24
N ILE A 164 12.28 -8.96 -16.26
CA ILE A 164 12.06 -10.41 -16.31
C ILE A 164 13.39 -11.18 -16.18
N SER A 165 14.43 -10.72 -16.88
CA SER A 165 15.76 -11.33 -16.82
C SER A 165 16.41 -11.20 -15.44
N SER A 166 16.25 -10.07 -14.75
CA SER A 166 16.75 -9.87 -13.39
C SER A 166 16.06 -10.79 -12.38
N GLN A 167 14.75 -11.02 -12.54
CA GLN A 167 13.98 -11.91 -11.65
C GLN A 167 14.34 -13.39 -11.81
N ILE A 168 14.70 -13.84 -13.02
CA ILE A 168 15.23 -15.21 -13.26
C ILE A 168 16.50 -15.46 -12.44
N ILE A 169 17.35 -14.45 -12.32
CA ILE A 169 18.58 -14.51 -11.53
C ILE A 169 18.22 -14.45 -10.04
N GLN A 170 17.45 -13.44 -9.63
CA GLN A 170 17.10 -13.18 -8.22
C GLN A 170 16.44 -14.40 -7.54
N GLN A 171 15.51 -15.10 -8.20
CA GLN A 171 14.85 -16.29 -7.63
C GLN A 171 15.83 -17.42 -7.25
N LYS A 172 17.01 -17.47 -7.89
CA LYS A 172 18.02 -18.52 -7.67
C LYS A 172 19.05 -18.16 -6.60
N VAL A 173 19.02 -16.92 -6.10
CA VAL A 173 20.00 -16.44 -5.12
C VAL A 173 19.67 -16.99 -3.74
N SER A 174 20.48 -17.93 -3.26
CA SER A 174 20.45 -18.35 -1.85
C SER A 174 20.75 -17.17 -0.94
N ASN A 175 19.94 -17.01 0.10
CA ASN A 175 19.94 -15.85 0.98
C ASN A 175 19.57 -16.26 2.42
N PRO A 176 19.56 -15.33 3.40
CA PRO A 176 19.27 -15.67 4.79
C PRO A 176 17.88 -16.28 5.03
N SER A 177 16.88 -16.02 4.19
CA SER A 177 15.57 -16.69 4.27
C SER A 177 15.58 -18.13 3.71
N GLY A 178 16.64 -18.53 2.99
CA GLY A 178 16.84 -19.88 2.49
C GLY A 178 17.27 -19.94 1.02
N SER A 179 17.11 -21.12 0.41
CA SER A 179 17.26 -21.33 -1.03
C SER A 179 15.91 -21.17 -1.75
N ILE A 180 15.93 -21.26 -3.07
CA ILE A 180 14.71 -21.26 -3.91
C ILE A 180 13.65 -22.28 -3.45
N THR A 181 14.04 -23.41 -2.83
CA THR A 181 13.12 -24.45 -2.35
C THR A 181 12.85 -24.43 -0.85
N THR A 182 13.62 -23.70 -0.03
CA THR A 182 13.50 -23.76 1.44
C THR A 182 13.01 -22.48 2.08
N GLY A 183 12.82 -21.40 1.32
CA GLY A 183 12.28 -20.15 1.86
C GLY A 183 12.79 -18.86 1.21
N GLY A 184 13.85 -18.95 0.39
CA GLY A 184 14.59 -17.81 -0.14
C GLY A 184 13.79 -16.85 -1.03
N LEU A 185 12.64 -17.29 -1.56
CA LEU A 185 11.72 -16.42 -2.31
C LEU A 185 11.04 -15.37 -1.43
N GLY A 186 10.93 -15.62 -0.12
CA GLY A 186 10.41 -14.65 0.85
C GLY A 186 11.45 -13.65 1.34
N GLU A 187 12.67 -13.62 0.78
CA GLU A 187 13.66 -12.60 1.13
C GLU A 187 13.18 -11.23 0.62
N PRO A 188 13.09 -10.21 1.49
CA PRO A 188 12.52 -8.92 1.10
C PRO A 188 13.38 -8.17 0.08
N LYS A 189 14.70 -8.19 0.27
CA LYS A 189 15.62 -7.32 -0.45
C LYS A 189 16.95 -7.98 -0.82
N PHE A 190 17.55 -7.45 -1.88
CA PHE A 190 18.82 -7.91 -2.45
C PHE A 190 19.70 -6.71 -2.77
N ASN A 191 21.01 -6.93 -2.87
CA ASN A 191 21.92 -5.90 -3.37
C ASN A 191 21.59 -5.56 -4.82
N VAL A 192 21.97 -4.36 -5.27
CA VAL A 192 21.63 -3.86 -6.61
C VAL A 192 22.29 -4.65 -7.74
N ASP A 193 23.30 -5.46 -7.44
CA ASP A 193 23.98 -6.37 -8.36
C ASP A 193 23.35 -7.77 -8.39
N LEU A 194 22.20 -7.96 -7.71
CA LEU A 194 21.49 -9.23 -7.51
C LEU A 194 22.19 -10.23 -6.58
N THR A 195 23.18 -9.81 -5.79
CA THR A 195 23.71 -10.65 -4.70
C THR A 195 22.82 -10.60 -3.46
N ALA A 196 22.92 -11.61 -2.60
CA ALA A 196 22.14 -11.68 -1.37
C ALA A 196 22.53 -10.54 -0.41
N TYR A 197 21.53 -9.89 0.17
CA TYR A 197 21.74 -9.05 1.35
C TYR A 197 21.87 -9.94 2.58
N THR A 198 23.01 -9.88 3.26
CA THR A 198 23.35 -10.79 4.38
C THR A 198 23.18 -10.18 5.77
N GLY A 199 22.80 -8.91 5.86
CA GLY A 199 22.57 -8.24 7.15
C GLY A 199 21.25 -8.64 7.83
N GLU A 200 21.11 -8.30 9.10
CA GLU A 200 19.86 -8.44 9.85
C GLU A 200 18.72 -7.65 9.21
N TRP A 201 17.52 -8.22 9.19
CA TRP A 201 16.35 -7.61 8.56
C TRP A 201 15.04 -8.30 8.98
N GLY A 202 13.91 -7.60 8.86
CA GLY A 202 12.57 -8.17 9.05
C GLY A 202 12.20 -9.13 7.92
N ARG A 203 12.61 -10.41 8.05
CA ARG A 203 12.41 -11.49 7.08
C ARG A 203 11.77 -12.74 7.71
N PRO A 204 11.06 -13.57 6.93
CA PRO A 204 10.68 -13.37 5.53
C PRO A 204 9.51 -12.37 5.40
N GLN A 205 9.33 -11.82 4.20
CA GLN A 205 8.13 -11.12 3.79
C GLN A 205 7.49 -11.87 2.63
N ARG A 206 6.22 -12.26 2.80
CA ARG A 206 5.57 -13.26 1.95
C ARG A 206 4.67 -12.66 0.86
N ASP A 207 4.67 -11.34 0.73
CA ASP A 207 3.98 -10.57 -0.30
C ASP A 207 4.78 -10.48 -1.59
N GLY A 208 6.12 -10.39 -1.51
CA GLY A 208 7.02 -10.24 -2.66
C GLY A 208 6.76 -11.22 -3.81
N PRO A 209 6.74 -12.55 -3.58
CA PRO A 209 6.42 -13.54 -4.62
C PRO A 209 5.05 -13.32 -5.27
N ALA A 210 4.02 -13.02 -4.46
CA ALA A 210 2.68 -12.79 -4.97
C ALA A 210 2.61 -11.55 -5.88
N LEU A 211 3.23 -10.45 -5.44
CA LEU A 211 3.29 -9.20 -6.23
C LEU A 211 4.06 -9.39 -7.54
N ARG A 212 5.19 -10.10 -7.50
CA ARG A 212 5.98 -10.42 -8.69
C ARG A 212 5.19 -11.28 -9.67
N ALA A 213 4.52 -12.33 -9.18
CA ALA A 213 3.66 -13.18 -10.00
C ALA A 213 2.57 -12.35 -10.69
N THR A 214 1.84 -11.52 -9.94
CA THR A 214 0.80 -10.63 -10.48
C THR A 214 1.31 -9.70 -11.59
N ALA A 215 2.48 -9.09 -11.42
CA ALA A 215 3.09 -8.25 -12.44
C ALA A 215 3.41 -9.03 -13.72
N ILE A 216 4.06 -10.19 -13.59
CA ILE A 216 4.47 -11.00 -14.73
C ILE A 216 3.25 -11.67 -15.42
N ILE A 217 2.22 -12.06 -14.67
CA ILE A 217 0.97 -12.61 -15.22
C ILE A 217 0.26 -11.56 -16.11
N THR A 218 0.28 -10.28 -15.71
CA THR A 218 -0.28 -9.20 -16.52
C THR A 218 0.40 -9.13 -17.89
N TYR A 219 1.74 -9.13 -17.91
CA TYR A 219 2.51 -9.13 -19.16
C TYR A 219 2.33 -10.43 -19.96
N ALA A 220 2.26 -11.58 -19.29
CA ALA A 220 1.99 -12.87 -19.91
C ALA A 220 0.64 -12.89 -20.64
N ASN A 221 -0.41 -12.36 -20.02
CA ASN A 221 -1.74 -12.28 -20.62
C ASN A 221 -1.76 -11.41 -21.89
N TRP A 222 -1.01 -10.32 -21.90
CA TRP A 222 -0.81 -9.49 -23.10
C TRP A 222 -0.02 -10.24 -24.17
N LEU A 223 1.09 -10.90 -23.83
CA LEU A 223 1.87 -11.69 -24.78
C LEU A 223 1.06 -12.82 -25.43
N LEU A 224 0.17 -13.46 -24.66
CA LEU A 224 -0.77 -14.46 -25.20
C LEU A 224 -1.76 -13.84 -26.20
N SER A 225 -2.24 -12.60 -25.96
CA SER A 225 -3.07 -11.90 -26.95
C SER A 225 -2.30 -11.49 -28.21
N GLN A 226 -0.97 -11.34 -28.10
CA GLN A 226 -0.05 -11.12 -29.22
C GLN A 226 0.47 -12.43 -29.85
N SER A 227 -0.15 -13.58 -29.55
CA SER A 227 0.25 -14.91 -30.03
C SER A 227 1.67 -15.36 -29.65
N ASN A 228 2.31 -14.73 -28.65
CA ASN A 228 3.64 -15.08 -28.17
C ASN A 228 3.58 -16.18 -27.07
N ASN A 229 2.96 -17.30 -27.41
CA ASN A 229 2.71 -18.41 -26.49
C ASN A 229 4.00 -19.06 -25.99
N THR A 230 4.99 -19.25 -26.89
CA THR A 230 6.24 -19.94 -26.55
C THR A 230 7.04 -19.20 -25.48
N PHE A 231 7.13 -17.87 -25.56
CA PHE A 231 7.83 -17.09 -24.54
C PHE A 231 7.10 -17.15 -23.19
N VAL A 232 5.76 -17.11 -23.20
CA VAL A 232 4.96 -17.25 -21.98
C VAL A 232 5.21 -18.60 -21.32
N THR A 233 5.09 -19.71 -22.08
CA THR A 233 5.25 -21.06 -21.52
C THR A 233 6.69 -21.39 -21.13
N ASN A 234 7.68 -20.98 -21.92
CA ASN A 234 9.08 -21.40 -21.70
C ASN A 234 9.89 -20.42 -20.84
N THR A 235 9.48 -19.16 -20.73
CA THR A 235 10.24 -18.12 -20.02
C THR A 235 9.47 -17.56 -18.83
N LEU A 236 8.23 -17.10 -19.02
CA LEU A 236 7.49 -16.44 -17.93
C LEU A 236 6.90 -17.44 -16.94
N TRP A 237 6.30 -18.53 -17.44
CA TRP A 237 5.62 -19.51 -16.59
C TRP A 237 6.55 -20.15 -15.53
N PRO A 238 7.81 -20.53 -15.81
CA PRO A 238 8.70 -21.03 -14.76
C PRO A 238 8.91 -20.06 -13.59
N ILE A 239 9.00 -18.75 -13.87
CA ILE A 239 9.15 -17.69 -12.85
C ILE A 239 7.86 -17.61 -12.03
N ILE A 240 6.73 -17.47 -12.72
CA ILE A 240 5.39 -17.36 -12.11
C ILE A 240 5.10 -18.58 -11.25
N LYS A 241 5.28 -19.78 -11.79
CA LYS A 241 5.01 -21.04 -11.09
C LYS A 241 5.84 -21.15 -9.81
N THR A 242 7.11 -20.75 -9.85
CA THR A 242 7.99 -20.77 -8.67
C THR A 242 7.45 -19.87 -7.55
N ASP A 243 6.99 -18.66 -7.89
CA ASP A 243 6.39 -17.75 -6.91
C ASP A 243 5.04 -18.26 -6.40
N LEU A 244 4.18 -18.79 -7.28
CA LEU A 244 2.87 -19.34 -6.91
C LEU A 244 2.97 -20.59 -6.05
N ASP A 245 3.93 -21.48 -6.32
CA ASP A 245 4.20 -22.66 -5.49
C ASP A 245 4.61 -22.22 -4.08
N TYR A 246 5.47 -21.20 -3.96
CA TYR A 246 5.83 -20.62 -2.67
C TYR A 246 4.63 -20.02 -1.94
N THR A 247 3.82 -19.22 -2.65
CA THR A 247 2.62 -18.60 -2.08
C THR A 247 1.63 -19.67 -1.61
N ALA A 248 1.32 -20.67 -2.43
CA ALA A 248 0.42 -21.76 -2.07
C ALA A 248 0.92 -22.55 -0.85
N ALA A 249 2.24 -22.76 -0.73
CA ALA A 249 2.84 -23.50 0.37
C ALA A 249 2.93 -22.71 1.69
N THR A 250 2.98 -21.37 1.64
CA THR A 250 3.38 -20.54 2.79
C THR A 250 2.39 -19.46 3.20
N TRP A 251 1.26 -19.28 2.50
CA TRP A 251 0.30 -18.21 2.80
C TRP A 251 -0.21 -18.21 4.26
N ASN A 252 -0.32 -19.39 4.86
CA ASN A 252 -0.81 -19.57 6.24
C ASN A 252 0.31 -19.54 7.29
N LEU A 253 1.52 -19.09 6.91
CA LEU A 253 2.63 -18.86 7.82
C LEU A 253 2.76 -17.37 8.11
N THR A 254 3.16 -17.03 9.34
CA THR A 254 3.53 -15.66 9.71
C THR A 254 4.73 -15.17 8.90
N GLY A 255 4.80 -13.86 8.72
CA GLY A 255 5.94 -13.15 8.13
C GLY A 255 5.87 -11.69 8.51
N PHE A 256 6.87 -10.91 8.11
CA PHE A 256 6.84 -9.47 8.31
C PHE A 256 5.85 -8.82 7.34
N ASP A 257 5.20 -7.75 7.81
CA ASP A 257 4.31 -6.94 7.01
C ASP A 257 5.08 -6.06 5.99
N LEU A 258 4.34 -5.33 5.15
CA LEU A 258 4.91 -4.45 4.11
C LEU A 258 5.78 -3.32 4.68
N TRP A 259 5.66 -3.03 5.98
CA TRP A 259 6.48 -2.05 6.70
C TRP A 259 7.73 -2.65 7.31
N GLU A 260 7.92 -3.97 7.16
CA GLU A 260 9.11 -4.70 7.59
C GLU A 260 9.28 -4.76 9.12
N GLU A 261 8.18 -4.64 9.87
CA GLU A 261 8.21 -4.42 11.32
C GLU A 261 7.46 -5.47 12.13
N VAL A 262 6.25 -5.85 11.70
CA VAL A 262 5.37 -6.72 12.48
C VAL A 262 5.41 -8.13 11.90
N SER A 263 6.03 -9.07 12.62
CA SER A 263 5.91 -10.51 12.29
C SER A 263 4.54 -11.03 12.73
N SER A 264 3.61 -11.11 11.78
CA SER A 264 2.24 -11.63 11.98
C SER A 264 1.61 -12.03 10.64
N SER A 265 0.29 -12.18 10.57
CA SER A 265 -0.41 -12.20 9.28
C SER A 265 -0.83 -10.77 8.94
N SER A 266 -0.41 -10.30 7.77
CA SER A 266 -0.71 -8.96 7.24
C SER A 266 -1.83 -9.03 6.19
N TYR A 267 -2.77 -8.08 6.24
CA TYR A 267 -3.89 -7.99 5.31
C TYR A 267 -3.40 -7.77 3.87
N PHE A 268 -2.53 -6.78 3.63
CA PHE A 268 -1.91 -6.52 2.33
C PHE A 268 -1.24 -7.76 1.73
N THR A 269 -0.50 -8.50 2.55
CA THR A 269 0.19 -9.73 2.14
C THR A 269 -0.84 -10.79 1.73
N SER A 270 -1.84 -11.04 2.57
CA SER A 270 -2.87 -12.06 2.31
C SER A 270 -3.71 -11.72 1.07
N ALA A 271 -4.04 -10.45 0.87
CA ALA A 271 -4.83 -9.99 -0.29
C ALA A 271 -4.03 -10.19 -1.58
N SER A 272 -2.75 -9.81 -1.58
CA SER A 272 -1.85 -10.01 -2.71
C SER A 272 -1.68 -11.50 -3.06
N GLN A 273 -1.55 -12.36 -2.04
CA GLN A 273 -1.45 -13.81 -2.21
C GLN A 273 -2.71 -14.42 -2.81
N HIS A 274 -3.89 -13.99 -2.34
CA HIS A 274 -5.17 -14.43 -2.91
C HIS A 274 -5.27 -14.11 -4.41
N ARG A 275 -5.03 -12.84 -4.76
CA ARG A 275 -5.06 -12.38 -6.16
C ARG A 275 -4.07 -13.17 -7.02
N ALA A 276 -2.82 -13.31 -6.58
CA ALA A 276 -1.80 -14.02 -7.33
C ALA A 276 -2.18 -15.49 -7.60
N LEU A 277 -2.71 -16.21 -6.60
CA LEU A 277 -3.15 -17.60 -6.78
C LEU A 277 -4.32 -17.71 -7.76
N ARG A 278 -5.27 -16.77 -7.74
CA ARG A 278 -6.40 -16.72 -8.69
C ARG A 278 -5.93 -16.46 -10.11
N GLU A 279 -5.18 -15.39 -10.32
CA GLU A 279 -4.64 -15.03 -11.64
C GLU A 279 -3.72 -16.15 -12.17
N GLY A 280 -2.94 -16.75 -11.27
CA GLY A 280 -2.05 -17.87 -11.56
C GLY A 280 -2.80 -19.12 -12.01
N ALA A 281 -3.88 -19.51 -11.33
CA ALA A 281 -4.73 -20.62 -11.72
C ALA A 281 -5.38 -20.38 -13.10
N ALA A 282 -5.87 -19.16 -13.36
CA ALA A 282 -6.45 -18.78 -14.64
C ALA A 282 -5.42 -18.84 -15.78
N LEU A 283 -4.22 -18.29 -15.57
CA LEU A 283 -3.14 -18.36 -16.55
C LEU A 283 -2.72 -19.82 -16.80
N ALA A 284 -2.53 -20.62 -15.74
CA ALA A 284 -2.15 -22.02 -15.83
C ALA A 284 -3.13 -22.81 -16.70
N ALA A 285 -4.43 -22.63 -16.48
CA ALA A 285 -5.47 -23.24 -17.32
C ALA A 285 -5.36 -22.78 -18.78
N ARG A 286 -5.16 -21.48 -19.02
CA ARG A 286 -5.04 -20.87 -20.35
C ARG A 286 -3.85 -21.42 -21.16
N ILE A 287 -2.73 -21.73 -20.51
CA ILE A 287 -1.52 -22.25 -21.17
C ILE A 287 -1.36 -23.77 -21.10
N GLY A 288 -2.39 -24.49 -20.65
CA GLY A 288 -2.40 -25.96 -20.61
C GLY A 288 -1.63 -26.59 -19.42
N GLN A 289 -1.25 -25.81 -18.41
CA GLN A 289 -0.57 -26.27 -17.19
C GLN A 289 -1.60 -26.71 -16.13
N THR A 290 -2.47 -27.64 -16.51
CA THR A 290 -3.69 -27.98 -15.75
C THR A 290 -3.42 -28.70 -14.42
N SER A 291 -2.24 -29.30 -14.24
CA SER A 291 -1.89 -30.07 -13.03
C SER A 291 -1.81 -29.25 -11.74
N VAL A 292 -1.59 -27.93 -11.83
CA VAL A 292 -1.49 -27.04 -10.66
C VAL A 292 -2.77 -26.24 -10.38
N VAL A 293 -3.71 -26.20 -11.33
CA VAL A 293 -4.91 -25.34 -11.27
C VAL A 293 -5.75 -25.63 -10.03
N SER A 294 -6.00 -26.91 -9.72
CA SER A 294 -6.81 -27.30 -8.57
C SER A 294 -6.17 -26.91 -7.24
N ALA A 295 -4.84 -27.07 -7.13
CA ALA A 295 -4.10 -26.70 -5.93
C ALA A 295 -4.12 -25.18 -5.70
N TYR A 296 -3.82 -24.38 -6.73
CA TYR A 296 -3.85 -22.92 -6.61
C TYR A 296 -5.26 -22.39 -6.34
N THR A 297 -6.29 -22.95 -6.98
CA THR A 297 -7.69 -22.58 -6.75
C THR A 297 -8.09 -22.85 -5.31
N LYS A 298 -7.76 -24.04 -4.79
CA LYS A 298 -8.04 -24.42 -3.40
C LYS A 298 -7.37 -23.46 -2.41
N GLU A 299 -6.09 -23.15 -2.61
CA GLU A 299 -5.40 -22.23 -1.70
C GLU A 299 -5.93 -20.80 -1.83
N ALA A 300 -6.28 -20.35 -3.04
CA ALA A 300 -6.96 -19.06 -3.22
C ALA A 300 -8.29 -18.97 -2.45
N ASP A 301 -9.09 -20.05 -2.45
CA ASP A 301 -10.33 -20.14 -1.68
C ASP A 301 -10.07 -20.04 -0.16
N ASN A 302 -9.05 -20.74 0.33
CA ASN A 302 -8.67 -20.69 1.75
C ASN A 302 -8.19 -19.30 2.18
N VAL A 303 -7.33 -18.67 1.36
CA VAL A 303 -6.85 -17.30 1.63
C VAL A 303 -8.03 -16.33 1.64
N LEU A 304 -8.99 -16.46 0.72
CA LEU A 304 -10.18 -15.61 0.69
C LEU A 304 -11.04 -15.75 1.95
N CYS A 305 -11.17 -16.98 2.45
CA CYS A 305 -11.84 -17.23 3.72
C CYS A 305 -11.08 -16.57 4.90
N PHE A 306 -9.76 -16.74 4.96
CA PHE A 306 -8.93 -16.12 5.99
C PHE A 306 -8.96 -14.59 5.95
N LEU A 307 -9.01 -13.98 4.76
CA LEU A 307 -9.13 -12.53 4.57
C LEU A 307 -10.33 -11.93 5.33
N GLN A 308 -11.39 -12.71 5.54
CA GLN A 308 -12.57 -12.24 6.27
C GLN A 308 -12.29 -12.04 7.77
N SER A 309 -11.28 -12.72 8.33
CA SER A 309 -10.92 -12.64 9.76
C SER A 309 -10.31 -11.30 10.17
N TYR A 310 -9.80 -10.52 9.21
CA TYR A 310 -9.23 -9.21 9.48
C TYR A 310 -10.29 -8.14 9.75
N TRP A 311 -11.53 -8.34 9.31
CA TRP A 311 -12.59 -7.36 9.54
C TRP A 311 -12.94 -7.31 11.03
N ASN A 312 -12.80 -6.13 11.64
CA ASN A 312 -13.22 -5.89 13.02
C ASN A 312 -14.62 -5.26 13.04
N PRO A 313 -15.70 -6.06 13.21
CA PRO A 313 -17.07 -5.54 13.14
C PRO A 313 -17.41 -4.58 14.28
N SER A 314 -16.73 -4.68 15.43
CA SER A 314 -17.01 -3.82 16.59
C SER A 314 -16.42 -2.41 16.43
N GLN A 315 -15.30 -2.30 15.71
CA GLN A 315 -14.64 -1.01 15.46
C GLN A 315 -14.87 -0.48 14.05
N GLY A 316 -15.44 -1.29 13.14
CA GLY A 316 -15.85 -0.85 11.81
C GLY A 316 -14.69 -0.60 10.84
N PHE A 317 -13.58 -1.31 10.98
CA PHE A 317 -12.46 -1.24 10.02
C PHE A 317 -11.74 -2.59 9.90
N MET A 318 -10.96 -2.72 8.83
CA MET A 318 -10.09 -3.87 8.60
C MET A 318 -8.82 -3.75 9.47
N THR A 319 -8.62 -4.68 10.42
CA THR A 319 -7.38 -4.75 11.20
C THR A 319 -6.25 -5.17 10.27
N SER A 320 -5.19 -4.38 10.19
CA SER A 320 -4.15 -4.60 9.16
C SER A 320 -3.20 -5.76 9.44
N ASN A 321 -2.99 -6.09 10.72
CA ASN A 321 -2.10 -7.14 11.19
C ASN A 321 -2.78 -7.91 12.32
N THR A 322 -2.66 -9.24 12.34
CA THR A 322 -3.25 -10.08 13.40
C THR A 322 -2.49 -10.02 14.74
N GLY A 323 -1.32 -9.39 14.75
CA GLY A 323 -0.47 -9.22 15.93
C GLY A 323 0.22 -7.85 16.01
N GLY A 324 1.25 -7.74 16.85
CA GLY A 324 2.09 -6.54 16.95
C GLY A 324 1.64 -5.47 17.97
N GLY A 325 0.48 -5.62 18.62
CA GLY A 325 0.05 -4.75 19.73
C GLY A 325 -0.33 -3.32 19.33
N ARG A 326 -0.56 -3.06 18.04
CA ARG A 326 -1.01 -1.76 17.51
C ARG A 326 -2.54 -1.73 17.38
N SER A 327 -3.10 -0.54 17.16
CA SER A 327 -4.53 -0.36 16.90
C SER A 327 -5.05 -1.08 15.65
N GLY A 328 -4.16 -1.39 14.70
CA GLY A 328 -4.51 -2.00 13.41
C GLY A 328 -5.00 -1.02 12.33
N LYS A 329 -5.10 0.28 12.66
CA LYS A 329 -5.45 1.36 11.74
C LYS A 329 -4.22 1.77 10.93
N ASP A 330 -4.13 1.27 9.71
CA ASP A 330 -2.90 1.34 8.92
C ASP A 330 -3.22 1.47 7.41
N ALA A 331 -2.39 2.23 6.71
CA ALA A 331 -2.42 2.42 5.26
C ALA A 331 -2.30 1.10 4.50
N ASN A 332 -1.74 0.06 5.12
CA ASN A 332 -1.76 -1.34 4.68
C ASN A 332 -3.10 -1.73 4.01
N THR A 333 -4.23 -1.36 4.62
CA THR A 333 -5.56 -1.73 4.11
C THR A 333 -5.98 -0.95 2.88
N ALA A 334 -5.65 0.34 2.80
CA ALA A 334 -5.89 1.16 1.60
C ALA A 334 -5.01 0.69 0.43
N LEU A 335 -3.73 0.40 0.71
CA LEU A 335 -2.80 -0.20 -0.25
C LEU A 335 -3.31 -1.56 -0.74
N ALA A 336 -3.83 -2.40 0.16
CA ALA A 336 -4.42 -3.68 -0.22
C ALA A 336 -5.64 -3.50 -1.13
N SER A 337 -6.49 -2.50 -0.86
CA SER A 337 -7.69 -2.22 -1.66
C SER A 337 -7.33 -1.80 -3.09
N VAL A 338 -6.43 -0.83 -3.27
CA VAL A 338 -6.06 -0.35 -4.62
C VAL A 338 -5.25 -1.39 -5.40
N HIS A 339 -4.33 -2.10 -4.75
CA HIS A 339 -3.52 -3.12 -5.42
C HIS A 339 -4.31 -4.40 -5.73
N ASN A 340 -5.52 -4.56 -5.19
CA ASN A 340 -6.46 -5.64 -5.54
C ASN A 340 -7.74 -5.12 -6.21
N PHE A 341 -7.73 -3.88 -6.72
CA PHE A 341 -8.84 -3.31 -7.46
C PHE A 341 -9.14 -4.12 -8.74
N ASP A 342 -10.40 -4.51 -8.89
CA ASP A 342 -10.97 -5.10 -10.11
C ASP A 342 -12.21 -4.30 -10.53
N PRO A 343 -12.15 -3.54 -11.64
CA PRO A 343 -13.26 -2.70 -12.09
C PRO A 343 -14.51 -3.50 -12.52
N GLU A 344 -14.42 -4.82 -12.68
CA GLU A 344 -15.55 -5.69 -13.00
C GLU A 344 -16.23 -6.28 -11.76
N ALA A 345 -15.59 -6.21 -10.59
CA ALA A 345 -16.11 -6.77 -9.34
C ALA A 345 -17.16 -5.90 -8.66
N GLY A 346 -17.26 -4.63 -9.03
CA GLY A 346 -18.18 -3.68 -8.40
C GLY A 346 -17.74 -3.35 -6.97
N CYS A 347 -18.70 -3.05 -6.10
CA CYS A 347 -18.43 -2.71 -4.69
C CYS A 347 -18.40 -3.93 -3.77
N ASP A 348 -17.74 -5.01 -4.21
CA ASP A 348 -17.67 -6.26 -3.48
C ASP A 348 -16.88 -6.14 -2.16
N SER A 349 -17.55 -6.40 -1.04
CA SER A 349 -16.97 -6.35 0.30
C SER A 349 -16.21 -7.63 0.68
N VAL A 350 -16.37 -8.73 -0.06
CA VAL A 350 -15.64 -9.99 0.17
C VAL A 350 -14.17 -9.83 -0.22
N THR A 351 -13.91 -9.22 -1.37
CA THR A 351 -12.56 -8.90 -1.86
C THR A 351 -12.12 -7.47 -1.55
N PHE A 352 -12.90 -6.74 -0.74
CA PHE A 352 -12.56 -5.41 -0.22
C PHE A 352 -12.25 -4.38 -1.33
N GLN A 353 -13.10 -4.39 -2.37
CA GLN A 353 -12.99 -3.45 -3.49
C GLN A 353 -13.09 -1.99 -3.01
N PRO A 354 -12.47 -1.02 -3.71
CA PRO A 354 -12.39 0.37 -3.27
C PRO A 354 -13.72 1.03 -2.88
N CYS A 355 -14.81 0.74 -3.61
CA CYS A 355 -16.15 1.26 -3.29
C CYS A 355 -16.98 0.37 -2.35
N SER A 356 -16.44 -0.75 -1.87
CA SER A 356 -17.12 -1.61 -0.91
C SER A 356 -17.33 -0.87 0.41
N ASP A 357 -18.40 -1.22 1.12
CA ASP A 357 -18.75 -0.54 2.36
C ASP A 357 -17.69 -0.70 3.46
N LYS A 358 -17.08 -1.88 3.57
CA LYS A 358 -15.95 -2.15 4.47
C LYS A 358 -14.71 -1.33 4.11
N ALA A 359 -14.41 -1.16 2.82
CA ALA A 359 -13.25 -0.38 2.38
C ALA A 359 -13.45 1.12 2.68
N LEU A 360 -14.65 1.66 2.43
CA LEU A 360 -14.97 3.06 2.76
C LEU A 360 -14.99 3.33 4.26
N SER A 361 -15.54 2.40 5.05
CA SER A 361 -15.53 2.50 6.52
C SER A 361 -14.09 2.47 7.05
N SER A 362 -13.27 1.54 6.56
CA SER A 362 -11.85 1.45 6.95
C SER A 362 -11.07 2.69 6.55
N LEU A 363 -11.27 3.21 5.34
CA LEU A 363 -10.62 4.42 4.85
C LEU A 363 -10.96 5.63 5.73
N LYS A 364 -12.24 5.78 6.13
CA LYS A 364 -12.63 6.83 7.08
C LYS A 364 -11.89 6.70 8.41
N VAL A 365 -11.92 5.51 9.02
CA VAL A 365 -11.28 5.29 10.33
C VAL A 365 -9.77 5.56 10.26
N TYR A 366 -9.12 5.12 9.18
CA TYR A 366 -7.71 5.36 8.92
C TYR A 366 -7.40 6.87 8.76
N VAL A 367 -8.10 7.58 7.87
CA VAL A 367 -7.89 9.01 7.64
C VAL A 367 -8.15 9.82 8.92
N ASP A 368 -9.25 9.53 9.63
CA ASP A 368 -9.61 10.24 10.85
C ASP A 368 -8.56 10.07 11.95
N ALA A 369 -7.84 8.94 11.97
CA ALA A 369 -6.78 8.69 12.95
C ALA A 369 -5.61 9.67 12.84
N PHE A 370 -5.40 10.30 11.68
CA PHE A 370 -4.34 11.30 11.46
C PHE A 370 -4.82 12.75 11.53
N ARG A 371 -6.13 13.00 11.67
CA ARG A 371 -6.67 14.37 11.63
C ARG A 371 -6.28 15.23 12.82
N SER A 372 -6.21 14.65 14.02
CA SER A 372 -6.02 15.41 15.26
C SER A 372 -4.96 14.82 16.17
N GLY A 373 -4.11 15.68 16.73
CA GLY A 373 -3.21 15.34 17.84
C GLY A 373 -1.89 14.66 17.44
N ILE A 374 -1.80 14.12 16.21
CA ILE A 374 -0.58 13.45 15.72
C ILE A 374 0.21 14.39 14.82
N TYR A 375 -0.36 14.89 13.74
CA TYR A 375 0.38 15.73 12.79
C TYR A 375 -0.06 17.18 12.91
N PRO A 376 0.79 18.09 13.43
CA PRO A 376 0.45 19.51 13.52
C PRO A 376 0.05 20.14 12.18
N ILE A 377 0.59 19.65 11.05
CA ILE A 377 0.18 20.11 9.71
C ILE A 377 -1.31 19.84 9.37
N ASN A 378 -1.98 18.95 10.12
CA ASN A 378 -3.39 18.63 9.95
C ASN A 378 -4.31 19.40 10.91
N ASN A 379 -3.76 20.16 11.86
CA ASN A 379 -4.55 20.81 12.89
C ASN A 379 -5.57 21.80 12.30
N GLY A 380 -6.82 21.68 12.73
CA GLY A 380 -7.92 22.57 12.32
C GLY A 380 -8.51 22.26 10.94
N ILE A 381 -8.06 21.20 10.25
CA ILE A 381 -8.66 20.77 8.99
C ILE A 381 -10.01 20.08 9.26
N ALA A 382 -11.05 20.51 8.52
CA ALA A 382 -12.41 19.99 8.68
C ALA A 382 -12.51 18.49 8.36
N SER A 383 -13.50 17.81 8.96
CA SER A 383 -13.71 16.36 8.80
C SER A 383 -14.03 15.91 7.37
N ASN A 384 -14.49 16.83 6.52
CA ASN A 384 -14.78 16.59 5.10
C ASN A 384 -13.67 17.06 4.15
N ALA A 385 -12.55 17.57 4.68
CA ALA A 385 -11.40 18.03 3.90
C ALA A 385 -10.24 17.04 4.02
N ALA A 386 -9.42 16.91 2.97
CA ALA A 386 -8.29 16.00 2.93
C ALA A 386 -7.19 16.40 3.93
N VAL A 387 -6.43 15.41 4.41
CA VAL A 387 -5.33 15.59 5.37
C VAL A 387 -4.12 14.79 4.94
N ALA A 388 -2.94 15.12 5.45
CA ALA A 388 -1.76 14.27 5.28
C ALA A 388 -1.91 12.99 6.12
N THR A 389 -1.61 11.83 5.54
CA THR A 389 -1.68 10.54 6.24
C THR A 389 -0.32 9.85 6.24
N GLY A 390 -0.05 9.06 7.28
CA GLY A 390 1.17 8.23 7.40
C GLY A 390 0.85 6.74 7.34
N ARG A 391 1.81 5.89 7.73
CA ARG A 391 1.60 4.43 7.74
C ARG A 391 0.53 4.02 8.76
N TYR A 392 0.77 4.27 10.03
CA TYR A 392 -0.12 4.01 11.16
C TYR A 392 0.16 5.02 12.28
N THR A 393 -0.73 5.14 13.27
CA THR A 393 -0.67 6.23 14.26
C THR A 393 0.46 6.11 15.29
N GLU A 394 0.92 4.89 15.52
CA GLU A 394 1.98 4.51 16.47
C GLU A 394 3.38 4.58 15.83
N ASP A 395 3.49 5.12 14.62
CA ASP A 395 4.74 5.17 13.87
C ASP A 395 5.79 6.05 14.57
N VAL A 396 7.01 5.51 14.66
CA VAL A 396 8.19 6.16 15.24
C VAL A 396 9.36 6.21 14.26
N TYR A 397 9.25 5.58 13.08
CA TYR A 397 10.29 5.64 12.06
C TYR A 397 10.43 7.08 11.57
N TYR A 398 11.64 7.65 11.70
CA TYR A 398 11.88 9.08 11.50
C TYR A 398 10.94 10.01 12.31
N ASN A 399 10.51 9.58 13.50
CA ASN A 399 9.53 10.25 14.38
C ASN A 399 8.07 10.14 13.92
N GLY A 400 7.76 9.24 12.98
CA GLY A 400 6.42 8.99 12.48
C GLY A 400 5.85 10.18 11.72
N ASN A 401 6.03 10.19 10.40
CA ASN A 401 5.58 11.28 9.53
C ASN A 401 4.51 10.81 8.55
N PRO A 402 3.79 11.74 7.91
CA PRO A 402 3.11 11.47 6.66
C PRO A 402 4.04 10.91 5.58
N TRP A 403 3.50 10.04 4.73
CA TRP A 403 4.19 9.54 3.54
C TRP A 403 3.47 10.01 2.29
N TYR A 404 4.24 10.24 1.23
CA TYR A 404 3.67 10.63 -0.07
C TYR A 404 2.74 9.52 -0.60
N LEU A 405 3.21 8.28 -0.61
CA LEU A 405 2.44 7.13 -1.09
C LEU A 405 1.18 6.87 -0.24
N THR A 406 1.21 7.09 1.08
CA THR A 406 0.04 6.83 1.94
C THR A 406 -1.01 7.94 1.86
N THR A 407 -0.60 9.17 1.58
CA THR A 407 -1.54 10.27 1.28
C THR A 407 -2.16 10.07 -0.10
N THR A 408 -1.35 9.61 -1.05
CA THR A 408 -1.76 9.38 -2.44
C THR A 408 -2.72 8.20 -2.59
N VAL A 409 -2.48 7.09 -1.88
CA VAL A 409 -3.34 5.89 -1.98
C VAL A 409 -4.78 6.15 -1.53
N VAL A 410 -4.99 7.13 -0.63
CA VAL A 410 -6.34 7.56 -0.25
C VAL A 410 -7.05 8.19 -1.44
N ALA A 411 -6.36 9.04 -2.22
CA ALA A 411 -6.91 9.61 -3.44
C ALA A 411 -7.24 8.52 -4.45
N GLU A 412 -6.31 7.59 -4.69
CA GLU A 412 -6.49 6.47 -5.62
C GLU A 412 -7.72 5.60 -5.28
N GLN A 413 -7.86 5.17 -4.02
CA GLN A 413 -9.01 4.37 -3.59
C GLN A 413 -10.35 5.11 -3.83
N LEU A 414 -10.38 6.43 -3.61
CA LEU A 414 -11.57 7.23 -3.86
C LEU A 414 -11.86 7.38 -5.36
N TYR A 415 -10.83 7.56 -6.20
CA TYR A 415 -11.00 7.58 -7.65
C TYR A 415 -11.50 6.24 -8.19
N ASP A 416 -10.94 5.12 -7.73
CA ASP A 416 -11.41 3.79 -8.11
C ASP A 416 -12.88 3.58 -7.74
N ALA A 417 -13.28 4.05 -6.55
CA ALA A 417 -14.67 3.99 -6.14
C ALA A 417 -15.58 4.83 -7.05
N LEU A 418 -15.15 6.05 -7.40
CA LEU A 418 -15.86 6.93 -8.33
C LEU A 418 -16.01 6.30 -9.72
N ILE A 419 -14.98 5.61 -10.23
CA ILE A 419 -15.04 4.90 -11.52
C ILE A 419 -16.17 3.87 -11.48
N VAL A 420 -16.20 3.02 -10.44
CA VAL A 420 -17.20 1.95 -10.32
C VAL A 420 -18.61 2.51 -10.18
N TRP A 421 -18.84 3.49 -9.29
CA TRP A 421 -20.16 4.10 -9.11
C TRP A 421 -20.69 4.74 -10.40
N ASN A 422 -19.81 5.43 -11.14
CA ASN A 422 -20.19 6.08 -12.40
C ASN A 422 -20.50 5.06 -13.51
N LYS A 423 -19.76 3.95 -13.57
CA LYS A 423 -19.96 2.85 -14.52
C LYS A 423 -21.25 2.09 -14.23
N GLN A 424 -21.53 1.75 -12.97
CA GLN A 424 -22.74 1.01 -12.59
C GLN A 424 -24.01 1.88 -12.57
N GLY A 425 -23.86 3.21 -12.47
CA GLY A 425 -24.99 4.14 -12.49
C GLY A 425 -25.76 4.25 -11.17
N SER A 426 -25.16 3.80 -10.07
CA SER A 426 -25.73 3.90 -8.72
C SER A 426 -24.64 3.89 -7.64
N LEU A 427 -24.99 4.35 -6.45
CA LEU A 427 -24.17 4.30 -5.25
C LEU A 427 -25.04 3.78 -4.09
N GLU A 428 -24.53 2.80 -3.36
CA GLU A 428 -25.22 2.27 -2.18
C GLU A 428 -24.57 2.79 -0.89
N VAL A 429 -25.39 3.31 0.00
CA VAL A 429 -25.02 3.64 1.38
C VAL A 429 -25.56 2.54 2.28
N THR A 430 -24.66 1.77 2.90
CA THR A 430 -25.01 0.72 3.86
C THR A 430 -24.85 1.24 5.29
N PRO A 431 -25.33 0.52 6.32
CA PRO A 431 -25.03 0.87 7.71
C PRO A 431 -23.52 0.96 8.01
N ILE A 432 -22.69 0.16 7.31
CA ILE A 432 -21.24 0.14 7.49
C ILE A 432 -20.60 1.40 6.88
N SER A 433 -20.99 1.78 5.66
CA SER A 433 -20.41 2.96 4.97
C SER A 433 -21.09 4.29 5.33
N LEU A 434 -22.20 4.28 6.06
CA LEU A 434 -22.94 5.49 6.44
C LEU A 434 -22.08 6.58 7.11
N PRO A 435 -21.16 6.27 8.05
CA PRO A 435 -20.28 7.30 8.63
C PRO A 435 -19.35 7.97 7.62
N PHE A 436 -18.91 7.24 6.58
CA PHE A 436 -18.14 7.81 5.47
C PHE A 436 -18.96 8.84 4.71
N PHE A 437 -20.17 8.52 4.28
CA PHE A 437 -20.98 9.47 3.51
C PHE A 437 -21.52 10.65 4.33
N ARG A 438 -21.79 10.45 5.62
CA ARG A 438 -22.28 11.52 6.52
C ARG A 438 -21.28 12.64 6.75
N GLN A 439 -19.99 12.44 6.47
CA GLN A 439 -19.03 13.54 6.53
C GLN A 439 -19.24 14.55 5.40
N PHE A 440 -19.82 14.13 4.27
CA PHE A 440 -20.13 15.00 3.13
C PHE A 440 -21.58 15.47 3.11
N SER A 441 -22.50 14.60 3.51
CA SER A 441 -23.94 14.88 3.54
C SER A 441 -24.53 14.37 4.86
N PRO A 442 -24.57 15.20 5.93
CA PRO A 442 -24.97 14.76 7.28
C PRO A 442 -26.35 14.10 7.36
N SER A 443 -27.28 14.47 6.48
CA SER A 443 -28.65 13.93 6.40
C SER A 443 -28.79 12.69 5.52
N VAL A 444 -27.73 12.19 4.88
CA VAL A 444 -27.81 11.00 4.03
C VAL A 444 -28.25 9.79 4.86
N ALA A 445 -29.13 8.97 4.26
CA ALA A 445 -29.66 7.76 4.84
C ALA A 445 -29.12 6.52 4.13
N VAL A 446 -29.30 5.35 4.75
CA VAL A 446 -29.05 4.06 4.11
C VAL A 446 -30.00 3.91 2.91
N GLY A 447 -29.46 3.40 1.79
CA GLY A 447 -30.23 3.19 0.57
C GLY A 447 -29.37 3.26 -0.69
N THR A 448 -30.00 2.95 -1.82
CA THR A 448 -29.36 3.02 -3.15
C THR A 448 -29.79 4.29 -3.86
N TYR A 449 -28.81 5.07 -4.29
CA TYR A 449 -29.00 6.32 -5.01
C TYR A 449 -28.61 6.14 -6.47
N SER A 450 -29.57 6.26 -7.38
CA SER A 450 -29.31 6.18 -8.83
C SER A 450 -28.58 7.43 -9.33
N LYS A 451 -27.88 7.31 -10.46
CA LYS A 451 -27.13 8.39 -11.11
C LYS A 451 -27.96 9.64 -11.42
N SER A 452 -29.27 9.47 -11.63
CA SER A 452 -30.21 10.58 -11.88
C SER A 452 -30.63 11.32 -10.62
N SER A 453 -30.33 10.81 -9.42
CA SER A 453 -30.71 11.47 -8.17
C SER A 453 -29.78 12.64 -7.83
N SER A 454 -30.33 13.65 -7.16
CA SER A 454 -29.53 14.76 -6.62
C SER A 454 -28.54 14.27 -5.56
N THR A 455 -28.94 13.31 -4.71
CA THR A 455 -28.05 12.72 -3.70
C THR A 455 -26.82 12.07 -4.30
N PHE A 456 -26.98 11.28 -5.37
CA PHE A 456 -25.83 10.70 -6.09
C PHE A 456 -24.89 11.80 -6.59
N SER A 457 -25.44 12.83 -7.26
CA SER A 457 -24.64 13.95 -7.79
C SER A 457 -23.86 14.68 -6.69
N THR A 458 -24.51 14.94 -5.55
CA THR A 458 -23.89 15.57 -4.38
C THR A 458 -22.76 14.71 -3.81
N LEU A 459 -23.00 13.41 -3.60
CA LEU A 459 -22.00 12.52 -3.00
C LEU A 459 -20.80 12.28 -3.92
N ILE A 460 -21.04 12.05 -5.22
CA ILE A 460 -19.97 11.85 -6.20
C ILE A 460 -19.09 13.10 -6.32
N THR A 461 -19.69 14.28 -6.35
CA THR A 461 -18.94 15.56 -6.39
C THR A 461 -18.12 15.72 -5.11
N ALA A 462 -18.74 15.55 -3.94
CA ALA A 462 -18.03 15.71 -2.67
C ALA A 462 -16.88 14.69 -2.47
N VAL A 463 -17.07 13.44 -2.91
CA VAL A 463 -16.02 12.42 -2.86
C VAL A 463 -14.90 12.73 -3.85
N LYS A 464 -15.23 13.22 -5.05
CA LYS A 464 -14.22 13.69 -6.01
C LYS A 464 -13.42 14.87 -5.45
N ASP A 465 -14.07 15.87 -4.88
CA ASP A 465 -13.40 17.02 -4.27
C ASP A 465 -12.51 16.59 -3.10
N PHE A 466 -12.96 15.59 -2.32
CA PHE A 466 -12.18 15.01 -1.24
C PHE A 466 -10.93 14.28 -1.76
N ALA A 467 -11.05 13.50 -2.84
CA ALA A 467 -9.94 12.82 -3.50
C ALA A 467 -8.93 13.81 -4.11
N ASP A 468 -9.42 14.83 -4.84
CA ASP A 468 -8.62 15.92 -5.40
C ASP A 468 -7.87 16.66 -4.26
N GLY A 469 -8.51 16.83 -3.09
CA GLY A 469 -7.88 17.41 -1.91
C GLY A 469 -6.66 16.63 -1.40
N PHE A 470 -6.60 15.30 -1.52
CA PHE A 470 -5.40 14.54 -1.14
C PHE A 470 -4.26 14.77 -2.14
N ILE A 471 -4.58 14.96 -3.43
CA ILE A 471 -3.59 15.39 -4.43
C ILE A 471 -3.08 16.80 -4.11
N ASP A 472 -3.94 17.72 -3.68
CA ASP A 472 -3.53 19.05 -3.22
C ASP A 472 -2.60 18.99 -1.99
N VAL A 473 -2.87 18.10 -1.04
CA VAL A 473 -1.98 17.89 0.12
C VAL A 473 -0.59 17.43 -0.35
N VAL A 474 -0.53 16.47 -1.28
CA VAL A 474 0.72 16.00 -1.87
C VAL A 474 1.42 17.12 -2.65
N ALA A 475 0.69 17.86 -3.47
CA ALA A 475 1.20 18.98 -4.26
C ALA A 475 1.80 20.08 -3.37
N LYS A 476 1.14 20.40 -2.26
CA LYS A 476 1.58 21.41 -1.29
C LYS A 476 2.96 21.10 -0.69
N TYR A 477 3.25 19.83 -0.44
CA TYR A 477 4.49 19.39 0.19
C TYR A 477 5.52 18.83 -0.81
N THR A 478 5.15 18.72 -2.09
CA THR A 478 6.09 18.40 -3.16
C THR A 478 7.03 19.60 -3.40
N PRO A 479 8.36 19.40 -3.38
CA PRO A 479 9.31 20.46 -3.67
C PRO A 479 9.18 21.01 -5.10
N ALA A 480 9.76 22.18 -5.33
CA ALA A 480 9.65 22.86 -6.62
C ALA A 480 10.17 22.04 -7.82
N ASP A 481 11.11 21.13 -7.59
CA ASP A 481 11.70 20.24 -8.61
C ASP A 481 10.86 18.97 -8.88
N GLY A 482 9.77 18.74 -8.15
CA GLY A 482 8.94 17.54 -8.26
C GLY A 482 9.56 16.29 -7.63
N SER A 483 10.58 16.44 -6.76
CA SER A 483 11.18 15.28 -6.10
C SER A 483 10.27 14.71 -5.00
N LEU A 484 9.81 13.48 -5.20
CA LEU A 484 9.08 12.74 -4.17
C LEU A 484 10.03 11.89 -3.33
N ALA A 485 10.13 12.22 -2.04
CA ALA A 485 10.83 11.39 -1.05
C ALA A 485 9.89 10.29 -0.53
N GLU A 486 10.33 9.56 0.48
CA GLU A 486 9.47 8.62 1.22
C GLU A 486 8.46 9.37 2.10
N GLN A 487 8.94 10.36 2.85
CA GLN A 487 8.17 11.06 3.89
C GLN A 487 8.21 12.58 3.73
N PHE A 488 7.26 13.27 4.37
CA PHE A 488 7.34 14.71 4.62
C PHE A 488 7.01 15.02 6.08
N ILE A 489 7.82 15.86 6.73
CA ILE A 489 7.86 16.05 8.18
C ILE A 489 6.50 16.48 8.74
N ARG A 490 6.01 15.77 9.77
CA ARG A 490 4.68 15.98 10.40
C ARG A 490 4.40 17.40 10.91
N ASN A 491 5.44 18.19 11.15
CA ASN A 491 5.36 19.55 11.71
C ASN A 491 5.50 20.64 10.64
N THR A 492 6.32 20.42 9.62
CA THR A 492 6.74 21.47 8.66
C THR A 492 6.37 21.16 7.22
N GLY A 493 6.13 19.89 6.90
CA GLY A 493 5.90 19.43 5.54
C GLY A 493 7.14 19.33 4.66
N ALA A 494 8.34 19.55 5.21
CA ALA A 494 9.58 19.40 4.44
C ALA A 494 9.87 17.91 4.14
N PRO A 495 10.39 17.54 2.95
CA PRO A 495 10.76 16.16 2.65
C PRO A 495 11.79 15.59 3.63
N THR A 496 11.69 14.30 3.95
CA THR A 496 12.64 13.59 4.82
C THR A 496 12.72 12.10 4.46
N SER A 497 13.62 11.38 5.13
CA SER A 497 13.95 9.98 4.84
C SER A 497 14.48 9.79 3.40
N ALA A 498 14.29 8.61 2.80
CA ALA A 498 14.84 8.26 1.48
C ALA A 498 14.34 9.24 0.40
N THR A 499 15.27 9.88 -0.30
CA THR A 499 14.95 10.79 -1.42
C THR A 499 14.62 10.00 -2.68
N HIS A 500 13.81 10.57 -3.59
CA HIS A 500 13.45 9.93 -4.85
C HIS A 500 12.98 8.47 -4.69
N LEU A 501 12.05 8.22 -3.76
CA LEU A 501 11.54 6.87 -3.54
C LEU A 501 10.72 6.43 -4.76
N THR A 502 11.12 5.31 -5.36
CA THR A 502 10.49 4.79 -6.59
C THR A 502 9.01 4.47 -6.38
N TRP A 503 8.64 3.96 -5.20
CA TRP A 503 7.25 3.68 -4.86
C TRP A 503 6.41 4.96 -4.73
N SER A 504 6.95 6.06 -4.18
CA SER A 504 6.23 7.35 -4.14
C SER A 504 5.88 7.86 -5.55
N TYR A 505 6.82 7.76 -6.50
CA TYR A 505 6.54 8.10 -7.89
C TYR A 505 5.51 7.16 -8.54
N SER A 506 5.61 5.86 -8.27
CA SER A 506 4.64 4.89 -8.81
C SER A 506 3.24 5.11 -8.26
N ALA A 507 3.10 5.42 -6.97
CA ALA A 507 1.81 5.66 -6.33
C ALA A 507 1.14 6.91 -6.90
N ILE A 508 1.87 8.01 -7.10
CA ILE A 508 1.27 9.25 -7.64
C ILE A 508 0.80 9.08 -9.09
N LEU A 509 1.54 8.32 -9.90
CA LEU A 509 1.12 8.00 -11.27
C LEU A 509 -0.13 7.12 -11.28
N ALA A 510 -0.23 6.14 -10.37
CA ALA A 510 -1.40 5.29 -10.26
C ALA A 510 -2.65 6.12 -9.88
N ALA A 511 -2.54 7.01 -8.90
CA ALA A 511 -3.63 7.93 -8.54
C ALA A 511 -4.03 8.86 -9.70
N PHE A 512 -3.07 9.36 -10.49
CA PHE A 512 -3.38 10.17 -11.68
C PHE A 512 -4.10 9.36 -12.75
N HIS A 513 -3.69 8.11 -13.00
CA HIS A 513 -4.40 7.22 -13.92
C HIS A 513 -5.83 6.93 -13.44
N ALA A 514 -6.03 6.62 -12.16
CA ALA A 514 -7.36 6.43 -11.59
C ALA A 514 -8.22 7.71 -11.72
N ARG A 515 -7.64 8.89 -11.48
CA ARG A 515 -8.34 10.17 -11.68
C ARG A 515 -8.77 10.39 -13.13
N ASP A 516 -7.94 9.97 -14.10
CA ASP A 516 -8.22 10.01 -15.54
C ASP A 516 -9.23 8.92 -15.97
N GLY A 517 -9.71 8.08 -15.04
CA GLY A 517 -10.65 6.99 -15.31
C GLY A 517 -10.00 5.74 -15.91
N ILE A 518 -8.66 5.65 -15.85
CA ILE A 518 -7.89 4.53 -16.37
C ILE A 518 -7.81 3.44 -15.30
N THR A 519 -8.32 2.25 -15.63
CA THR A 519 -8.34 1.09 -14.72
C THR A 519 -7.34 0.01 -15.15
N PRO A 520 -6.88 -0.84 -14.22
CA PRO A 520 -6.19 -2.08 -14.59
C PRO A 520 -7.14 -3.07 -15.29
N ALA A 521 -6.57 -4.10 -15.91
CA ALA A 521 -7.35 -5.24 -16.39
C ALA A 521 -7.97 -6.00 -15.21
N SER A 522 -9.16 -6.58 -15.43
CA SER A 522 -9.83 -7.44 -14.45
C SER A 522 -8.97 -8.67 -14.13
N TRP A 523 -8.86 -9.00 -12.84
CA TRP A 523 -8.15 -10.20 -12.37
C TRP A 523 -9.11 -11.34 -12.02
N GLY A 524 -10.42 -11.11 -12.11
CA GLY A 524 -11.46 -12.12 -11.90
C GLY A 524 -12.02 -12.15 -10.49
N ALA A 525 -12.11 -10.99 -9.82
CA ALA A 525 -12.65 -10.90 -8.46
C ALA A 525 -14.19 -11.01 -8.39
N LYS A 526 -14.87 -10.76 -9.52
CA LYS A 526 -16.34 -10.72 -9.59
C LYS A 526 -16.96 -12.05 -9.18
N GLY A 527 -17.88 -11.99 -8.21
CA GLY A 527 -18.68 -13.15 -7.79
C GLY A 527 -17.92 -14.17 -6.94
N LEU A 528 -16.70 -13.85 -6.49
CA LEU A 528 -15.99 -14.68 -5.54
C LEU A 528 -16.76 -14.72 -4.21
N SER A 529 -16.69 -15.86 -3.54
CA SER A 529 -17.32 -16.08 -2.24
C SER A 529 -16.39 -16.92 -1.37
N PRO A 530 -16.27 -16.61 -0.07
CA PRO A 530 -15.49 -17.42 0.83
C PRO A 530 -16.15 -18.78 1.05
N THR A 531 -15.36 -19.81 1.30
CA THR A 531 -15.87 -21.12 1.70
C THR A 531 -16.54 -21.05 3.08
N ALA A 532 -17.49 -21.94 3.37
CA ALA A 532 -18.21 -21.97 4.65
C ALA A 532 -17.28 -22.21 5.86
N SER A 533 -16.17 -22.91 5.63
CA SER A 533 -15.11 -23.14 6.61
C SER A 533 -13.76 -22.88 5.94
N CYS A 534 -12.90 -22.12 6.63
CA CYS A 534 -11.55 -21.88 6.13
C CYS A 534 -10.72 -23.17 6.30
N GLY A 535 -10.13 -23.66 5.22
CA GLY A 535 -9.11 -24.69 5.32
C GLY A 535 -7.83 -24.12 5.94
N SER A 536 -7.13 -24.92 6.74
CA SER A 536 -5.73 -24.66 7.07
C SER A 536 -4.89 -24.99 5.83
N GLY A 537 -4.80 -24.06 4.89
CA GLY A 537 -3.96 -24.22 3.71
C GLY A 537 -2.47 -24.18 4.05
N GLY A 538 -1.63 -24.79 3.21
CA GLY A 538 -0.22 -25.04 3.51
C GLY A 538 -0.01 -26.14 4.57
N ALA A 539 1.18 -26.73 4.64
CA ALA A 539 1.48 -27.80 5.61
C ALA A 539 1.17 -27.28 7.04
N GLY A 540 0.08 -27.76 7.65
CA GLY A 540 -0.45 -27.21 8.91
C GLY A 540 0.60 -27.16 10.02
N SER A 541 0.44 -26.33 11.04
CA SER A 541 1.39 -26.36 12.16
C SER A 541 1.21 -27.63 12.99
N VAL A 542 2.31 -28.34 13.26
CA VAL A 542 2.39 -29.41 14.26
C VAL A 542 2.76 -28.79 15.59
N GLN A 543 2.04 -29.12 16.66
CA GLN A 543 2.46 -28.76 18.01
C GLN A 543 3.67 -29.60 18.39
N VAL A 544 4.85 -28.98 18.42
CA VAL A 544 6.10 -29.64 18.78
C VAL A 544 6.46 -29.30 20.21
N THR A 545 6.50 -30.31 21.07
CA THR A 545 6.98 -30.20 22.45
C THR A 545 8.48 -30.45 22.46
N PHE A 546 9.26 -29.41 22.77
CA PHE A 546 10.70 -29.49 22.96
C PHE A 546 10.99 -29.70 24.44
N ASN A 547 11.65 -30.81 24.76
CA ASN A 547 12.14 -31.10 26.09
C ASN A 547 13.66 -31.10 26.10
N VAL A 548 14.25 -30.46 27.10
CA VAL A 548 15.68 -30.57 27.37
C VAL A 548 15.94 -30.86 28.83
N ARG A 549 16.73 -31.89 29.10
CA ARG A 549 17.23 -32.16 30.45
C ARG A 549 18.46 -31.29 30.70
N ALA A 550 18.34 -30.33 31.60
CA ALA A 550 19.40 -29.38 31.96
C ALA A 550 19.31 -29.02 33.44
N THR A 551 20.35 -29.35 34.20
CA THR A 551 20.49 -28.87 35.58
C THR A 551 20.95 -27.42 35.57
N THR A 552 20.28 -26.58 36.35
CA THR A 552 20.55 -25.15 36.46
C THR A 552 20.80 -24.73 37.89
N PHE A 553 21.41 -23.57 38.09
CA PHE A 553 21.47 -22.90 39.40
C PHE A 553 20.44 -21.78 39.48
N TYR A 554 20.20 -21.29 40.70
CA TYR A 554 19.21 -20.23 40.92
C TYR A 554 19.53 -18.97 40.10
N GLY A 555 18.56 -18.49 39.32
CA GLY A 555 18.71 -17.32 38.43
C GLY A 555 19.09 -17.66 36.98
N GLU A 556 19.40 -18.92 36.67
CA GLU A 556 19.63 -19.39 35.31
C GLU A 556 18.34 -19.95 34.68
N ASN A 557 18.04 -19.56 33.44
CA ASN A 557 16.87 -20.01 32.68
C ASN A 557 17.28 -20.64 31.34
N ILE A 558 16.49 -21.61 30.86
CA ILE A 558 16.70 -22.25 29.57
C ILE A 558 15.74 -21.68 28.52
N TYR A 559 16.28 -21.37 27.35
CA TYR A 559 15.53 -20.90 26.19
C TYR A 559 15.85 -21.77 24.97
N ILE A 560 15.02 -21.67 23.91
CA ILE A 560 15.24 -22.31 22.61
C ILE A 560 15.20 -21.26 21.49
N THR A 561 16.10 -21.40 20.52
CA THR A 561 16.06 -20.66 19.26
C THR A 561 16.58 -21.52 18.11
N GLY A 562 16.18 -21.21 16.87
CA GLY A 562 16.42 -22.07 15.70
C GLY A 562 16.00 -21.46 14.37
N SER A 563 15.96 -22.28 13.31
CA SER A 563 15.94 -21.88 11.91
C SER A 563 14.59 -21.43 11.34
N VAL A 564 13.54 -21.36 12.16
CA VAL A 564 12.18 -20.97 11.73
C VAL A 564 11.62 -19.90 12.67
N ASP A 565 10.63 -19.14 12.22
CA ASP A 565 10.04 -18.02 12.98
C ASP A 565 9.46 -18.45 14.34
N ALA A 566 8.82 -19.62 14.40
CA ALA A 566 8.34 -20.19 15.66
C ALA A 566 9.49 -20.47 16.66
N LEU A 567 10.70 -20.69 16.14
CA LEU A 567 11.96 -20.83 16.89
C LEU A 567 12.83 -19.56 16.81
N LYS A 568 12.26 -18.42 16.39
CA LYS A 568 12.89 -17.10 16.50
C LYS A 568 14.16 -16.90 15.66
N ASN A 569 14.30 -17.63 14.56
CA ASN A 569 15.33 -17.39 13.53
C ASN A 569 16.74 -17.15 14.09
N TRP A 570 17.19 -18.02 15.01
CA TRP A 570 18.49 -17.95 15.70
C TRP A 570 18.74 -16.69 16.56
N ASN A 571 17.73 -15.89 16.85
CA ASN A 571 17.86 -14.70 17.69
C ASN A 571 17.85 -15.05 19.20
N PRO A 572 18.99 -14.91 19.91
CA PRO A 572 19.06 -15.25 21.33
C PRO A 572 18.25 -14.27 22.19
N ASP A 573 18.08 -13.01 21.81
CA ASP A 573 17.37 -11.99 22.60
C ASP A 573 15.86 -12.27 22.66
N HIS A 574 15.31 -12.80 21.57
CA HIS A 574 13.92 -13.19 21.45
C HIS A 574 13.67 -14.69 21.61
N ALA A 575 14.69 -15.47 21.97
CA ALA A 575 14.59 -16.90 22.21
C ALA A 575 13.42 -17.24 23.15
N VAL A 576 12.77 -18.37 22.91
CA VAL A 576 11.56 -18.75 23.65
C VAL A 576 11.95 -19.36 24.98
N LEU A 577 11.41 -18.83 26.09
CA LEU A 577 11.62 -19.37 27.44
C LEU A 577 10.95 -20.73 27.59
N LEU A 578 11.67 -21.69 28.17
CA LEU A 578 11.10 -22.99 28.55
C LEU A 578 10.57 -22.95 29.98
N SER A 579 9.55 -23.76 30.25
CA SER A 579 9.00 -23.98 31.58
C SER A 579 9.81 -25.02 32.36
N ALA A 580 10.11 -24.72 33.63
CA ALA A 580 10.78 -25.63 34.56
C ALA A 580 9.82 -26.52 35.37
N ALA A 581 8.53 -26.59 35.01
CA ALA A 581 7.50 -27.28 35.80
C ALA A 581 7.82 -28.77 36.08
N ASN A 582 8.63 -29.40 35.23
CA ASN A 582 9.05 -30.80 35.34
C ASN A 582 10.57 -30.95 35.58
N TYR A 583 11.17 -30.00 36.31
CA TYR A 583 12.63 -29.94 36.56
C TYR A 583 13.21 -31.30 37.03
N PRO A 584 14.36 -31.77 36.50
CA PRO A 584 15.35 -31.05 35.67
C PRO A 584 15.04 -31.01 34.17
N THR A 585 13.84 -31.39 33.76
CA THR A 585 13.38 -31.25 32.37
C THR A 585 12.70 -29.91 32.17
N TRP A 586 13.22 -29.15 31.22
CA TRP A 586 12.64 -27.91 30.74
C TRP A 586 11.83 -28.19 29.48
N SER A 587 10.65 -27.58 29.36
CA SER A 587 9.72 -27.88 28.27
C SER A 587 9.05 -26.63 27.68
N VAL A 588 8.84 -26.64 26.36
CA VAL A 588 7.95 -25.69 25.68
C VAL A 588 7.25 -26.39 24.51
N THR A 589 5.99 -26.06 24.26
CA THR A 589 5.27 -26.53 23.08
C THR A 589 5.04 -25.38 22.13
N LEU A 590 5.47 -25.54 20.87
CA LEU A 590 5.42 -24.51 19.85
C LEU A 590 4.73 -25.02 18.57
N PRO A 591 3.92 -24.19 17.91
CA PRO A 591 3.40 -24.51 16.57
C PRO A 591 4.55 -24.40 15.57
N ILE A 592 5.01 -25.54 15.04
CA ILE A 592 6.05 -25.57 14.00
C ILE A 592 5.40 -25.97 12.67
N PRO A 593 5.75 -25.34 11.53
CA PRO A 593 5.23 -25.74 10.23
C PRO A 593 5.44 -27.24 9.95
N ALA A 594 4.40 -27.95 9.50
CA ALA A 594 4.50 -29.35 9.14
C ALA A 594 5.48 -29.56 7.96
N ASN A 595 5.98 -30.80 7.82
CA ASN A 595 6.90 -31.20 6.77
C ASN A 595 8.14 -30.29 6.63
N THR A 596 8.53 -29.64 7.72
CA THR A 596 9.61 -28.65 7.71
C THR A 596 10.83 -29.21 8.40
N ALA A 597 11.96 -29.16 7.71
CA ALA A 597 13.27 -29.40 8.31
C ALA A 597 13.64 -28.19 9.17
N ILE A 598 13.87 -28.43 10.46
CA ILE A 598 14.26 -27.42 11.43
C ILE A 598 15.65 -27.71 11.98
N GLN A 599 16.38 -26.65 12.31
CA GLN A 599 17.55 -26.70 13.15
C GLN A 599 17.36 -25.81 14.38
N PHE A 600 17.86 -26.21 15.54
CA PHE A 600 17.76 -25.40 16.76
C PHE A 600 18.85 -25.70 17.78
N LYS A 601 19.01 -24.79 18.75
CA LYS A 601 19.80 -24.99 19.97
C LYS A 601 19.03 -24.49 21.19
N PHE A 602 19.30 -25.13 22.32
CA PHE A 602 18.98 -24.55 23.62
C PHE A 602 20.07 -23.56 24.03
N ILE A 603 19.67 -22.50 24.72
CA ILE A 603 20.59 -21.52 25.31
C ILE A 603 20.27 -21.35 26.80
N ARG A 604 21.31 -21.18 27.61
CA ARG A 604 21.22 -20.76 29.01
C ARG A 604 21.37 -19.26 29.07
N LYS A 605 20.54 -18.60 29.87
CA LYS A 605 20.73 -17.19 30.23
C LYS A 605 20.85 -17.04 31.74
N ALA A 606 21.95 -16.45 32.18
CA ALA A 606 22.20 -16.07 33.57
C ALA A 606 22.98 -14.76 33.61
N ASN A 607 22.54 -13.79 34.41
CA ASN A 607 23.22 -12.49 34.59
C ASN A 607 23.60 -11.76 33.28
N GLY A 608 22.74 -11.85 32.26
CA GLY A 608 22.97 -11.23 30.95
C GLY A 608 23.95 -11.98 30.04
N GLN A 609 24.55 -13.09 30.48
CA GLN A 609 25.36 -13.96 29.63
C GLN A 609 24.51 -15.05 28.97
N VAL A 610 24.82 -15.34 27.70
CA VAL A 610 24.19 -16.38 26.90
C VAL A 610 25.19 -17.50 26.63
N THR A 611 24.87 -18.71 27.09
CA THR A 611 25.67 -19.91 26.80
C THR A 611 24.88 -20.84 25.90
N TRP A 612 25.43 -21.15 24.73
CA TRP A 612 24.80 -22.03 23.74
C TRP A 612 25.07 -23.50 24.06
N GLN A 613 24.11 -24.37 23.74
CA GLN A 613 24.36 -25.80 23.66
C GLN A 613 25.50 -26.09 22.66
N SER A 614 26.37 -27.04 23.01
CA SER A 614 27.51 -27.42 22.17
C SER A 614 27.07 -27.98 20.81
N ASP A 615 27.92 -27.80 19.81
CA ASP A 615 27.72 -28.33 18.45
C ASP A 615 27.60 -29.87 18.43
N PRO A 616 26.93 -30.45 17.41
CA PRO A 616 26.28 -29.79 16.26
C PRO A 616 24.94 -29.11 16.63
N ASN A 617 24.27 -28.45 15.68
CA ASN A 617 22.87 -28.05 15.85
C ASN A 617 21.98 -29.30 16.00
N ASN A 618 20.90 -29.22 16.78
CA ASN A 618 19.85 -30.25 16.73
C ASN A 618 19.08 -30.08 15.42
N ALA A 619 18.85 -31.16 14.68
CA ALA A 619 18.19 -31.12 13.38
C ALA A 619 17.10 -32.19 13.29
N TYR A 620 15.88 -31.78 12.96
CA TYR A 620 14.70 -32.65 12.88
C TYR A 620 13.83 -32.26 11.68
N THR A 621 13.06 -33.21 11.16
CA THR A 621 12.00 -32.92 10.19
C THR A 621 10.65 -33.11 10.86
N ILE A 622 9.85 -32.05 10.90
CA ILE A 622 8.53 -32.07 11.53
C ILE A 622 7.55 -32.87 10.66
N PRO A 623 6.71 -33.74 11.25
CA PRO A 623 5.77 -34.56 10.49
C PRO A 623 4.69 -33.72 9.78
N ALA A 624 3.91 -34.35 8.92
CA ALA A 624 2.85 -33.70 8.16
C ALA A 624 1.66 -33.22 9.02
N SER A 625 1.45 -33.82 10.19
CA SER A 625 0.30 -33.55 11.07
C SER A 625 0.51 -34.15 12.48
N GLY A 626 -0.36 -33.77 13.43
CA GLY A 626 -0.40 -34.33 14.78
C GLY A 626 0.38 -33.50 15.80
N THR A 627 0.86 -34.16 16.86
CA THR A 627 1.82 -33.61 17.82
C THR A 627 3.16 -34.30 17.65
N TYR A 628 4.25 -33.62 17.98
CA TYR A 628 5.59 -34.19 17.90
C TYR A 628 6.38 -33.84 19.16
N VAL A 629 7.14 -34.80 19.70
CA VAL A 629 7.90 -34.58 20.93
C VAL A 629 9.37 -34.82 20.64
N ILE A 630 10.21 -33.83 20.94
CA ILE A 630 11.66 -33.89 20.80
C ILE A 630 12.26 -33.87 22.20
N ASN A 631 13.08 -34.87 22.52
CA ASN A 631 13.75 -34.99 23.82
C ASN A 631 15.25 -34.89 23.63
N GLU A 632 15.86 -33.90 24.25
CA GLU A 632 17.29 -33.62 24.19
C GLU A 632 17.92 -33.63 25.58
N ASN A 633 19.24 -33.84 25.61
CA ASN A 633 20.05 -33.56 26.78
C ASN A 633 20.91 -32.33 26.50
N TRP A 634 21.13 -31.50 27.52
CA TRP A 634 22.12 -30.43 27.40
C TRP A 634 23.48 -31.03 27.05
N ARG A 635 24.13 -30.51 26.01
CA ARG A 635 25.45 -30.93 25.53
C ARG A 635 26.54 -29.97 25.94
#